data_AF-A0A812QPZ5-F1
#
_entry.id   AF-A0A812QPZ5-F1
#
_cell.length_a   1.000
_cell.length_b   1.000
_cell.length_c   1.000
_cell.angle_alpha   90.00
_cell.angle_beta   90.00
_cell.angle_gamma   90.00
#
_symmetry.space_group_name_H-M   'P 1'
#
loop_
_entity.id
_entity.type
_entity.pdbx_description
1 polymer ?
#
loop_
_entity_poly.entity_id
_entity_poly.type
_entity_poly.pdbx_seq_one_letter_code
_entity_poly.pdbx_strand_id
1 'polypeptide(L)'
;MVVWPKWEVYKECLAKDRIMSANGDFQDFKKQVLKASVQEIDEQAKHAPLMWNFLIAFAAKKPFFRSLIIQVFNKLMQVPSWVSAWEADVELHEKVQTLHEDLQSAIGAQHEVLKKSIAPAALKSVTLVRMDERPEEVRLAIERERMIDAIKEEAEEAESDEWVAAEEEPEAASAETACNPALSALQEGIDAASAIDDPSKMDSCGLSALNKLRIGCIRCAGDDQLFSQELDNAPRVFNFLLSLVKQHPAYINGVAEVINLLMASSWCAVFEKNQLLQERLRELPKPLQASLGLQSSKVLAHIDADARRMLAAGEVSDDMKTAFLPCLTDLVTESVRAPITQVADRMQSIRAPRTSGGGYPHARAQQF
;
A
#
# COMPACT_ATOMS: atom_id res chain seq x y z
N MET A 1 7.77 -10.66 -23.08
CA MET A 1 7.71 -9.47 -23.96
C MET A 1 6.79 -8.47 -23.32
N VAL A 2 7.26 -7.25 -23.08
CA VAL A 2 6.47 -6.21 -22.38
C VAL A 2 5.33 -5.71 -23.27
N VAL A 3 4.10 -5.62 -22.73
CA VAL A 3 2.94 -5.09 -23.44
C VAL A 3 2.84 -3.59 -23.19
N TRP A 4 3.28 -2.79 -24.16
CA TRP A 4 3.25 -1.33 -24.04
C TRP A 4 1.82 -0.76 -24.09
N PRO A 5 1.54 0.32 -23.33
CA PRO A 5 0.22 0.94 -23.32
C PRO A 5 -0.09 1.63 -24.65
N LYS A 6 -1.37 1.90 -24.90
CA LYS A 6 -1.82 2.65 -26.08
C LYS A 6 -1.41 4.12 -25.95
N TRP A 7 -0.46 4.55 -26.79
CA TRP A 7 0.12 5.90 -26.74
C TRP A 7 -0.92 7.02 -26.96
N GLU A 8 -2.01 6.72 -27.66
CA GLU A 8 -3.14 7.63 -27.90
C GLU A 8 -3.79 8.10 -26.59
N VAL A 9 -3.79 7.26 -25.55
CA VAL A 9 -4.36 7.60 -24.24
C VAL A 9 -3.60 8.78 -23.63
N TYR A 10 -2.28 8.75 -23.61
CA TYR A 10 -1.45 9.85 -23.07
C TYR A 10 -1.58 11.13 -23.90
N LYS A 11 -1.69 10.99 -25.22
CA LYS A 11 -1.94 12.12 -26.12
C LYS A 11 -3.28 12.78 -25.83
N GLU A 12 -4.34 11.98 -25.63
CA GLU A 12 -5.65 12.48 -25.24
C GLU A 12 -5.63 13.11 -23.84
N CYS A 13 -4.94 12.49 -22.88
CA CYS A 13 -4.79 13.01 -21.52
C CYS A 13 -4.17 14.41 -21.51
N LEU A 14 -3.09 14.61 -22.29
CA LEU A 14 -2.46 15.92 -22.43
C LEU A 14 -3.36 16.92 -23.17
N ALA A 15 -3.96 16.52 -24.29
CA ALA A 15 -4.80 17.41 -25.09
C ALA A 15 -6.07 17.89 -24.35
N LYS A 16 -6.62 17.05 -23.47
CA LYS A 16 -7.85 17.35 -22.71
C LYS A 16 -7.59 17.75 -21.25
N ASP A 17 -6.33 17.94 -20.86
CA ASP A 17 -5.90 18.18 -19.47
C ASP A 17 -6.50 17.18 -18.44
N ARG A 18 -6.63 15.91 -18.84
CA ARG A 18 -7.19 14.82 -18.00
C ARG A 18 -6.13 14.16 -17.11
N ILE A 19 -5.10 14.92 -16.72
CA ILE A 19 -3.98 14.43 -15.93
C ILE A 19 -4.44 13.93 -14.55
N MET A 20 -5.46 14.56 -13.96
CA MET A 20 -5.96 14.19 -12.63
C MET A 20 -6.60 12.80 -12.55
N SER A 21 -7.08 12.26 -13.68
CA SER A 21 -7.69 10.93 -13.76
C SER A 21 -6.75 9.84 -14.30
N ALA A 22 -5.55 10.21 -14.77
CA ALA A 22 -4.62 9.28 -15.43
C ALA A 22 -3.78 8.45 -14.45
N ASN A 23 -4.29 8.16 -13.24
CA ASN A 23 -3.56 7.40 -12.22
C ASN A 23 -3.32 5.96 -12.68
N GLY A 24 -4.35 5.30 -13.25
CA GLY A 24 -4.25 3.94 -13.78
C GLY A 24 -3.26 3.87 -14.93
N ASP A 25 -3.41 4.78 -15.90
CA ASP A 25 -2.51 4.85 -17.06
C ASP A 25 -1.04 5.06 -16.64
N PHE A 26 -0.78 5.97 -15.68
CA PHE A 26 0.56 6.16 -15.14
C PHE A 26 1.11 4.89 -14.47
N GLN A 27 0.31 4.20 -13.66
CA GLN A 27 0.76 2.98 -12.98
C GLN A 27 1.04 1.85 -13.98
N ASP A 28 0.20 1.71 -15.00
CA ASP A 28 0.41 0.76 -16.08
C ASP A 28 1.72 1.07 -16.81
N PHE A 29 1.93 2.33 -17.22
CA PHE A 29 3.18 2.75 -17.86
C PHE A 29 4.40 2.48 -16.96
N LYS A 30 4.32 2.86 -15.67
CA LYS A 30 5.39 2.61 -14.69
C LYS A 30 5.73 1.13 -14.67
N LYS A 31 4.74 0.25 -14.47
CA LYS A 31 4.93 -1.20 -14.43
C LYS A 31 5.66 -1.71 -15.67
N GLN A 32 5.23 -1.28 -16.87
CA GLN A 32 5.88 -1.68 -18.11
C GLN A 32 7.33 -1.16 -18.21
N VAL A 33 7.59 0.10 -17.88
CA VAL A 33 8.93 0.70 -17.92
C VAL A 33 9.90 0.02 -16.95
N LEU A 34 9.45 -0.30 -15.73
CA LEU A 34 10.30 -0.92 -14.73
C LEU A 34 10.61 -2.39 -15.06
N LYS A 35 9.66 -3.12 -15.68
CA LYS A 35 9.85 -4.50 -16.16
C LYS A 35 10.72 -4.56 -17.43
N ALA A 36 10.62 -3.56 -18.30
CA ALA A 36 11.29 -3.55 -19.60
C ALA A 36 12.83 -3.49 -19.51
N SER A 37 13.45 -4.16 -20.48
CA SER A 37 14.87 -4.01 -20.78
C SER A 37 15.16 -2.65 -21.44
N VAL A 38 16.44 -2.23 -21.42
CA VAL A 38 16.89 -1.00 -22.10
C VAL A 38 16.56 -1.03 -23.59
N GLN A 39 16.66 -2.20 -24.24
CA GLN A 39 16.34 -2.39 -25.66
C GLN A 39 14.84 -2.23 -25.94
N GLU A 40 13.97 -2.86 -25.14
CA GLU A 40 12.51 -2.71 -25.29
C GLU A 40 12.05 -1.27 -25.08
N ILE A 41 12.70 -0.51 -24.18
CA ILE A 41 12.42 0.92 -23.99
C ILE A 41 12.93 1.74 -25.18
N ASP A 42 14.10 1.42 -25.73
CA ASP A 42 14.69 2.09 -26.89
C ASP A 42 13.81 1.97 -28.14
N GLU A 43 13.15 0.82 -28.35
CA GLU A 43 12.17 0.62 -29.42
C GLU A 43 10.98 1.59 -29.34
N GLN A 44 10.71 2.14 -28.15
CA GLN A 44 9.64 3.13 -27.92
C GLN A 44 10.13 4.57 -27.99
N ALA A 45 11.39 4.84 -28.35
CA ALA A 45 11.98 6.18 -28.33
C ALA A 45 11.21 7.22 -29.16
N LYS A 46 10.51 6.80 -30.23
CA LYS A 46 9.64 7.68 -31.03
C LYS A 46 8.51 8.34 -30.22
N HIS A 47 8.16 7.79 -29.05
CA HIS A 47 7.15 8.30 -28.13
C HIS A 47 7.72 9.10 -26.96
N ALA A 48 9.05 9.20 -26.83
CA ALA A 48 9.69 9.88 -25.71
C ALA A 48 9.23 11.34 -25.52
N PRO A 49 9.12 12.19 -26.56
CA PRO A 49 8.66 13.58 -26.38
C PRO A 49 7.25 13.66 -25.78
N LEU A 50 6.33 12.80 -26.24
CA LEU A 50 4.97 12.72 -25.70
C LEU A 50 5.00 12.33 -24.21
N MET A 51 5.79 11.31 -23.89
CA MET A 51 5.82 10.78 -22.54
C MET A 51 6.51 11.72 -21.54
N TRP A 52 7.57 12.42 -21.95
CA TRP A 52 8.19 13.44 -21.09
C TRP A 52 7.22 14.57 -20.75
N ASN A 53 6.45 15.05 -21.74
CA ASN A 53 5.40 16.03 -21.50
C ASN A 53 4.34 15.51 -20.52
N PHE A 54 3.90 14.25 -20.68
CA PHE A 54 2.95 13.61 -19.76
C PHE A 54 3.51 13.51 -18.33
N LEU A 55 4.73 13.00 -18.16
CA LEU A 55 5.33 12.80 -16.85
C LEU A 55 5.53 14.11 -16.09
N ILE A 56 5.95 15.19 -16.76
CA ILE A 56 6.09 16.52 -16.14
C ILE A 56 4.72 17.09 -15.77
N ALA A 57 3.73 16.99 -16.66
CA ALA A 57 2.37 17.45 -16.35
C ALA A 57 1.75 16.66 -15.18
N PHE A 58 1.97 15.35 -15.15
CA PHE A 58 1.55 14.47 -14.06
C PHE A 58 2.24 14.84 -12.75
N ALA A 59 3.56 15.03 -12.76
CA ALA A 59 4.34 15.50 -11.62
C ALA A 59 3.83 16.81 -11.03
N ALA A 60 3.44 17.76 -11.88
CA ALA A 60 2.92 19.05 -11.45
C ALA A 60 1.58 18.94 -10.71
N LYS A 61 0.71 17.99 -11.11
CA LYS A 61 -0.63 17.82 -10.54
C LYS A 61 -0.68 16.82 -9.38
N LYS A 62 0.29 15.92 -9.29
CA LYS A 62 0.24 14.72 -8.45
C LYS A 62 1.53 14.54 -7.62
N PRO A 63 1.84 15.45 -6.69
CA PRO A 63 3.10 15.41 -5.92
C PRO A 63 3.24 14.16 -5.04
N PHE A 64 2.14 13.48 -4.68
CA PHE A 64 2.18 12.24 -3.91
C PHE A 64 2.79 11.05 -4.68
N PHE A 65 2.82 11.11 -6.02
CA PHE A 65 3.47 10.10 -6.87
C PHE A 65 4.98 10.35 -7.05
N ARG A 66 5.55 11.33 -6.35
CA ARG A 66 6.94 11.76 -6.49
C ARG A 66 7.94 10.61 -6.58
N SER A 67 7.95 9.68 -5.62
CA SER A 67 8.92 8.57 -5.61
C SER A 67 8.80 7.70 -6.86
N LEU A 68 7.57 7.41 -7.29
CA LEU A 68 7.30 6.61 -8.50
C LEU A 68 7.73 7.34 -9.77
N ILE A 69 7.51 8.66 -9.84
CA ILE A 69 7.97 9.47 -10.97
C ILE A 69 9.50 9.45 -11.06
N ILE A 70 10.20 9.60 -9.92
CA ILE A 70 11.66 9.55 -9.86
C ILE A 70 12.19 8.20 -10.37
N GLN A 71 11.55 7.09 -10.01
CA GLN A 71 11.91 5.76 -10.52
C GLN A 71 11.77 5.67 -12.05
N VAL A 72 10.66 6.17 -12.60
CA VAL A 72 10.43 6.18 -14.06
C VAL A 72 11.47 7.05 -14.77
N PHE A 73 11.74 8.26 -14.27
CA PHE A 73 12.78 9.13 -14.83
C PHE A 73 14.16 8.44 -14.80
N ASN A 74 14.55 7.89 -13.66
CA ASN A 74 15.84 7.19 -13.52
C ASN A 74 15.97 6.06 -14.54
N LYS A 75 14.94 5.24 -14.70
CA LYS A 75 14.93 4.11 -15.64
C LYS A 75 15.00 4.56 -17.10
N LEU A 76 14.20 5.55 -17.49
CA LEU A 76 14.19 6.07 -18.87
C LEU A 76 15.50 6.76 -19.25
N MET A 77 16.18 7.44 -18.31
CA MET A 77 17.47 8.08 -18.55
C MET A 77 18.64 7.11 -18.76
N GLN A 78 18.43 5.80 -18.54
CA GLN A 78 19.44 4.77 -18.89
C GLN A 78 19.46 4.47 -20.40
N VAL A 79 18.51 5.01 -21.18
CA VAL A 79 18.36 4.74 -22.61
C VAL A 79 18.79 5.96 -23.43
N PRO A 80 19.89 5.89 -24.20
CA PRO A 80 20.46 7.06 -24.87
C PRO A 80 19.51 7.81 -25.82
N SER A 81 18.60 7.11 -26.50
CA SER A 81 17.61 7.73 -27.38
C SER A 81 16.59 8.59 -26.62
N TRP A 82 16.20 8.17 -25.41
CA TRP A 82 15.31 8.93 -24.52
C TRP A 82 16.01 10.15 -23.93
N VAL A 83 17.30 10.03 -23.62
CA VAL A 83 18.16 11.17 -23.23
C VAL A 83 18.26 12.17 -24.38
N SER A 84 18.48 11.69 -25.61
CA SER A 84 18.56 12.55 -26.79
C SER A 84 17.24 13.28 -27.06
N ALA A 85 16.11 12.59 -26.89
CA ALA A 85 14.78 13.19 -27.01
C ALA A 85 14.52 14.26 -25.94
N TRP A 86 15.05 14.08 -24.73
CA TRP A 86 15.00 15.09 -23.66
C TRP A 86 15.81 16.33 -24.05
N GLU A 87 17.08 16.15 -24.43
CA GLU A 87 17.99 17.26 -24.77
C GLU A 87 17.52 18.07 -25.98
N ALA A 88 16.79 17.43 -26.91
CA ALA A 88 16.28 18.09 -28.11
C ALA A 88 15.11 19.05 -27.85
N ASP A 89 14.37 18.91 -26.75
CA ASP A 89 13.16 19.68 -26.46
C ASP A 89 13.38 20.66 -25.30
N VAL A 90 13.74 21.90 -25.65
CA VAL A 90 14.00 22.97 -24.69
C VAL A 90 12.76 23.35 -23.89
N GLU A 91 11.55 23.19 -24.44
CA GLU A 91 10.31 23.51 -23.74
C GLU A 91 10.08 22.56 -22.54
N LEU A 92 10.55 21.30 -22.62
CA LEU A 92 10.52 20.39 -21.48
C LEU A 92 11.35 20.92 -20.31
N HIS A 93 12.51 21.52 -20.59
CA HIS A 93 13.37 22.08 -19.56
C HIS A 93 12.67 23.22 -18.82
N GLU A 94 12.01 24.12 -19.55
CA GLU A 94 11.23 25.20 -18.96
C GLU A 94 10.07 24.64 -18.11
N LYS A 95 9.37 23.61 -18.59
CA LYS A 95 8.29 22.96 -17.83
C LYS A 95 8.79 22.31 -16.55
N VAL A 96 9.95 21.66 -16.54
CA VAL A 96 10.55 21.12 -15.30
C VAL A 96 10.81 22.23 -14.28
N GLN A 97 11.27 23.41 -14.73
CA GLN A 97 11.55 24.53 -13.84
C GLN A 97 10.29 25.09 -13.16
N THR A 98 9.10 24.77 -13.67
CA THR A 98 7.82 25.12 -13.02
C THR A 98 7.40 24.15 -11.90
N LEU A 99 8.07 22.99 -11.78
CA LEU A 99 7.78 22.04 -10.70
C LEU A 99 8.25 22.58 -9.35
N HIS A 100 7.79 21.97 -8.26
CA HIS A 100 8.28 22.32 -6.92
C HIS A 100 9.80 22.11 -6.80
N GLU A 101 10.50 22.99 -6.08
CA GLU A 101 11.97 22.98 -5.97
C GLU A 101 12.51 21.63 -5.48
N ASP A 102 11.87 21.04 -4.48
CA ASP A 102 12.25 19.70 -4.00
C ASP A 102 12.18 18.67 -5.13
N LEU A 103 11.15 18.72 -5.98
CA LEU A 103 10.94 17.72 -7.04
C LEU A 103 11.94 17.92 -8.17
N GLN A 104 12.20 19.16 -8.54
CA GLN A 104 13.30 19.50 -9.44
C GLN A 104 14.62 18.93 -8.91
N SER A 105 14.91 19.13 -7.62
CA SER A 105 16.14 18.65 -6.99
C SER A 105 16.27 17.13 -7.08
N ALA A 106 15.18 16.40 -6.77
CA ALA A 106 15.18 14.93 -6.86
C ALA A 106 15.30 14.42 -8.30
N ILE A 107 14.65 15.07 -9.28
CA ILE A 107 14.79 14.74 -10.71
C ILE A 107 16.23 15.00 -11.17
N GLY A 108 16.79 16.16 -10.83
CA GLY A 108 18.15 16.56 -11.19
C GLY A 108 19.23 15.67 -10.55
N ALA A 109 18.97 15.08 -9.39
CA ALA A 109 19.88 14.11 -8.78
C ALA A 109 20.00 12.80 -9.57
N GLN A 110 19.03 12.43 -10.40
CA GLN A 110 19.01 11.13 -11.08
C GLN A 110 19.99 11.04 -12.26
N HIS A 111 20.25 12.15 -12.96
CA HIS A 111 21.11 12.14 -14.15
C HIS A 111 21.68 13.53 -14.45
N GLU A 112 22.94 13.60 -14.91
CA GLU A 112 23.64 14.87 -15.18
C GLU A 112 22.95 15.73 -16.25
N VAL A 113 22.25 15.11 -17.21
CA VAL A 113 21.45 15.84 -18.21
C VAL A 113 20.26 16.55 -17.55
N LEU A 114 19.53 15.86 -16.67
CA LEU A 114 18.39 16.44 -15.95
C LEU A 114 18.84 17.58 -15.03
N LYS A 115 20.01 17.44 -14.40
CA LYS A 115 20.61 18.46 -13.55
C LYS A 115 20.87 19.79 -14.27
N LYS A 116 21.08 19.77 -15.59
CA LYS A 116 21.23 21.00 -16.40
C LYS A 116 19.89 21.68 -16.70
N SER A 117 18.77 20.96 -16.58
CA SER A 117 17.44 21.45 -16.92
C SER A 117 16.70 22.06 -15.73
N ILE A 118 17.16 21.86 -14.49
CA ILE A 118 16.50 22.37 -13.27
C ILE A 118 16.88 23.82 -12.95
N ALA A 119 16.03 24.49 -12.16
CA ALA A 119 16.28 25.88 -11.78
C ALA A 119 17.53 26.01 -10.88
N PRO A 120 18.26 27.15 -10.94
CA PRO A 120 19.45 27.37 -10.12
C PRO A 120 19.21 27.29 -8.60
N ALA A 121 17.99 27.57 -8.13
CA ALA A 121 17.60 27.40 -6.73
C ALA A 121 17.64 25.91 -6.34
N ALA A 122 16.92 25.07 -7.09
CA ALA A 122 16.87 23.62 -6.91
C ALA A 122 18.27 22.97 -6.99
N LEU A 123 19.16 23.48 -7.84
CA LEU A 123 20.52 22.96 -7.97
C LEU A 123 21.30 22.95 -6.65
N LYS A 124 21.07 23.92 -5.77
CA LYS A 124 21.70 24.00 -4.44
C LYS A 124 21.18 22.90 -3.50
N SER A 125 19.97 22.42 -3.74
CA SER A 125 19.25 21.43 -2.93
C SER A 125 19.43 20.00 -3.44
N VAL A 126 20.12 19.78 -4.57
CA VAL A 126 20.41 18.44 -5.12
C VAL A 126 21.19 17.56 -4.14
N THR A 127 22.07 18.14 -3.32
CA THR A 127 22.81 17.40 -2.28
C THR A 127 21.97 17.09 -1.04
N LEU A 128 20.81 17.74 -0.89
CA LEU A 128 19.87 17.60 0.22
C LEU A 128 18.65 16.73 -0.14
N VAL A 129 18.70 16.05 -1.28
CA VAL A 129 17.65 15.11 -1.70
C VAL A 129 17.50 14.01 -0.64
N ARG A 130 16.24 13.61 -0.42
CA ARG A 130 15.89 12.59 0.59
C ARG A 130 16.65 11.30 0.31
N MET A 131 16.95 10.54 1.36
CA MET A 131 17.79 9.35 1.21
C MET A 131 17.16 8.32 0.26
N ASP A 132 15.86 8.10 0.37
CA ASP A 132 15.05 7.22 -0.49
C ASP A 132 14.94 7.69 -1.95
N GLU A 133 15.35 8.93 -2.26
CA GLU A 133 15.33 9.53 -3.59
C GLU A 133 16.71 9.60 -4.24
N ARG A 134 17.76 9.11 -3.55
CA ARG A 134 19.11 9.04 -4.12
C ARG A 134 19.16 8.03 -5.27
N PRO A 135 19.97 8.26 -6.31
CA PRO A 135 20.00 7.37 -7.49
C PRO A 135 20.22 5.89 -7.17
N GLU A 136 21.09 5.57 -6.20
CA GLU A 136 21.34 4.18 -5.80
C GLU A 136 20.15 3.55 -5.06
N GLU A 137 19.51 4.30 -4.16
CA GLU A 137 18.30 3.83 -3.45
C GLU A 137 17.11 3.68 -4.41
N VAL A 138 16.99 4.57 -5.39
CA VAL A 138 15.98 4.49 -6.45
C VAL A 138 16.21 3.23 -7.31
N ARG A 139 17.46 2.89 -7.66
CA ARG A 139 17.77 1.65 -8.38
C ARG A 139 17.43 0.41 -7.56
N LEU A 140 17.79 0.40 -6.27
CA LEU A 140 17.42 -0.70 -5.36
C LEU A 140 15.90 -0.83 -5.21
N ALA A 141 15.17 0.29 -5.17
CA ALA A 141 13.72 0.29 -5.12
C ALA A 141 13.10 -0.29 -6.40
N ILE A 142 13.62 0.08 -7.58
CA ILE A 142 13.20 -0.49 -8.87
C ILE A 142 13.46 -2.01 -8.90
N GLU A 143 14.63 -2.45 -8.44
CA GLU A 143 14.97 -3.88 -8.40
C GLU A 143 14.06 -4.66 -7.45
N ARG A 144 13.81 -4.12 -6.25
CA ARG A 144 12.87 -4.70 -5.28
C ARG A 144 11.46 -4.81 -5.86
N GLU A 145 10.97 -3.75 -6.50
CA GLU A 145 9.64 -3.77 -7.12
C GLU A 145 9.56 -4.82 -8.24
N ARG A 146 10.60 -4.92 -9.07
CA ARG A 146 10.69 -5.96 -10.11
C ARG A 146 10.68 -7.37 -9.52
N MET A 147 11.36 -7.61 -8.39
CA MET A 147 11.30 -8.91 -7.71
C MET A 147 9.90 -9.21 -7.17
N ILE A 148 9.24 -8.22 -6.56
CA ILE A 148 7.86 -8.37 -6.06
C ILE A 148 6.90 -8.73 -7.20
N ASP A 149 7.02 -8.05 -8.34
CA ASP A 149 6.16 -8.32 -9.49
C ASP A 149 6.43 -9.70 -10.10
N ALA A 150 7.68 -10.15 -10.15
CA ALA A 150 8.02 -11.50 -10.59
C ALA A 150 7.41 -12.58 -9.67
N ILE A 151 7.49 -12.39 -8.34
CA ILE A 151 6.88 -13.31 -7.37
C ILE A 151 5.36 -13.37 -7.55
N LYS A 152 4.72 -12.22 -7.80
CA LYS A 152 3.27 -12.18 -8.05
C LYS A 152 2.88 -12.92 -9.34
N GLU A 153 3.65 -12.73 -10.42
CA GLU A 153 3.42 -13.40 -11.70
C GLU A 153 3.62 -14.92 -11.55
N GLU A 154 4.67 -15.37 -10.86
CA GLU A 154 4.88 -16.79 -10.54
C GLU A 154 3.75 -17.39 -9.68
N ALA A 155 3.22 -16.63 -8.71
CA ALA A 155 2.10 -17.06 -7.90
C ALA A 155 0.79 -17.17 -8.71
N GLU A 156 0.51 -16.21 -9.59
CA GLU A 156 -0.65 -16.22 -10.48
C GLU A 156 -0.57 -17.39 -11.50
N GLU A 157 0.62 -17.69 -12.03
CA GLU A 157 0.85 -18.85 -12.90
C GLU A 157 0.63 -20.18 -12.16
N ALA A 158 1.15 -20.31 -10.93
CA ALA A 158 0.96 -21.51 -10.11
C ALA A 158 -0.51 -21.78 -9.79
N GLU A 159 -1.31 -20.75 -9.49
CA GLU A 159 -2.76 -20.89 -9.28
C GLU A 159 -3.51 -21.32 -10.56
N SER A 160 -3.01 -20.91 -11.73
CA SER A 160 -3.66 -21.23 -13.01
C SER A 160 -3.44 -22.68 -13.47
N ASP A 161 -2.30 -23.29 -13.13
CA ASP A 161 -1.97 -24.66 -13.51
C ASP A 161 -2.69 -25.71 -12.62
N GLU A 162 -3.01 -25.37 -11.37
CA GLU A 162 -3.67 -26.28 -10.41
C GLU A 162 -5.16 -26.52 -10.75
N TRP A 163 -5.79 -25.63 -11.51
CA TRP A 163 -7.21 -25.75 -11.91
C TRP A 163 -7.46 -26.57 -13.18
N VAL A 164 -6.43 -26.95 -13.95
CA VAL A 164 -6.61 -27.65 -15.24
C VAL A 164 -6.52 -29.17 -15.11
N ALA A 165 -6.19 -29.71 -13.93
CA ALA A 165 -6.01 -31.16 -13.73
C ALA A 165 -7.24 -31.92 -13.20
N ALA A 166 -8.41 -31.28 -13.04
CA ALA A 166 -9.57 -31.85 -12.34
C ALA A 166 -10.89 -31.85 -13.14
N GLU A 167 -10.85 -32.13 -14.45
CA GLU A 167 -12.07 -32.45 -15.22
C GLU A 167 -12.05 -33.90 -15.76
N GLU A 168 -12.24 -34.89 -14.88
CA GLU A 168 -12.88 -36.17 -15.25
C GLU A 168 -13.81 -36.67 -14.12
N GLU A 169 -15.11 -36.65 -14.45
CA GLU A 169 -16.33 -37.27 -13.88
C GLU A 169 -16.94 -36.87 -12.51
N PRO A 170 -18.29 -36.80 -12.43
CA PRO A 170 -19.02 -36.17 -11.33
C PRO A 170 -19.71 -37.20 -10.42
N GLU A 171 -19.28 -37.32 -9.17
CA GLU A 171 -20.13 -37.90 -8.11
C GLU A 171 -20.05 -37.10 -6.79
N ALA A 172 -21.23 -36.69 -6.34
CA ALA A 172 -21.59 -36.24 -5.00
C ALA A 172 -20.88 -34.99 -4.45
N ALA A 173 -21.44 -33.84 -4.86
CA ALA A 173 -21.54 -32.57 -4.13
C ALA A 173 -21.09 -32.58 -2.65
N SER A 174 -19.79 -32.40 -2.44
CA SER A 174 -19.24 -31.75 -1.26
C SER A 174 -19.21 -30.26 -1.57
N ALA A 175 -19.87 -29.44 -0.76
CA ALA A 175 -19.80 -27.99 -0.90
C ALA A 175 -18.36 -27.53 -0.62
N GLU A 176 -17.55 -27.44 -1.66
CA GLU A 176 -16.23 -26.80 -1.63
C GLU A 176 -16.44 -25.36 -1.16
N THR A 177 -16.10 -25.16 0.11
CA THR A 177 -16.19 -23.87 0.76
C THR A 177 -15.07 -23.04 0.15
N ALA A 178 -15.41 -22.19 -0.82
CA ALA A 178 -14.46 -21.28 -1.45
C ALA A 178 -13.62 -20.60 -0.34
N CYS A 179 -12.33 -20.93 -0.30
CA CYS A 179 -11.43 -20.43 0.73
C CYS A 179 -11.33 -18.91 0.59
N ASN A 180 -11.69 -18.16 1.64
CA ASN A 180 -11.58 -16.71 1.60
C ASN A 180 -10.10 -16.32 1.49
N PRO A 181 -9.66 -15.63 0.42
CA PRO A 181 -8.25 -15.32 0.20
C PRO A 181 -7.65 -14.41 1.30
N ALA A 182 -8.47 -13.64 2.01
CA ALA A 182 -8.01 -12.87 3.17
C ALA A 182 -7.73 -13.80 4.37
N LEU A 183 -8.61 -14.78 4.61
CA LEU A 183 -8.42 -15.77 5.68
C LEU A 183 -7.18 -16.64 5.41
N SER A 184 -7.00 -17.08 4.17
CA SER A 184 -5.81 -17.84 3.76
C SER A 184 -4.52 -17.05 4.02
N ALA A 185 -4.46 -15.77 3.64
CA ALA A 185 -3.30 -14.93 3.92
C ALA A 185 -3.06 -14.71 5.44
N LEU A 186 -4.12 -14.63 6.25
CA LEU A 186 -4.00 -14.58 7.71
C LEU A 186 -3.46 -15.90 8.27
N GLN A 187 -3.97 -17.04 7.80
CA GLN A 187 -3.52 -18.39 8.19
C GLN A 187 -2.05 -18.60 7.85
N GLU A 188 -1.59 -18.21 6.66
CA GLU A 188 -0.16 -18.26 6.31
C GLU A 188 0.73 -17.46 7.27
N GLY A 189 0.26 -16.28 7.70
CA GLY A 189 0.95 -15.46 8.69
C GLY A 189 0.99 -16.11 10.07
N ILE A 190 -0.13 -16.71 10.48
CA ILE A 190 -0.24 -17.47 11.74
C ILE A 190 0.68 -18.69 11.73
N ASP A 191 0.70 -19.45 10.64
CA ASP A 191 1.53 -20.64 10.47
C ASP A 191 3.02 -20.28 10.48
N ALA A 192 3.40 -19.21 9.79
CA ALA A 192 4.77 -18.72 9.79
C ALA A 192 5.23 -18.26 11.17
N ALA A 193 4.38 -17.52 11.91
CA ALA A 193 4.66 -17.13 13.29
C ALA A 193 4.73 -18.34 14.22
N SER A 194 3.86 -19.33 14.00
CA SER A 194 3.79 -20.57 14.75
C SER A 194 5.03 -21.45 14.56
N ALA A 195 5.58 -21.49 13.35
CA ALA A 195 6.77 -22.29 13.03
C ALA A 195 8.06 -21.80 13.74
N ILE A 196 8.04 -20.59 14.34
CA ILE A 196 9.13 -20.03 15.13
C ILE A 196 8.97 -20.46 16.58
N ASP A 197 9.56 -21.60 16.92
CA ASP A 197 9.52 -22.23 18.23
C ASP A 197 10.85 -22.11 19.01
N ASP A 198 11.91 -21.59 18.37
CA ASP A 198 13.23 -21.43 18.97
C ASP A 198 13.89 -20.07 18.62
N PRO A 199 14.86 -19.60 19.43
CA PRO A 199 15.54 -18.32 19.18
C PRO A 199 16.31 -18.26 17.86
N SER A 200 16.86 -19.37 17.35
CA SER A 200 17.65 -19.36 16.11
C SER A 200 16.77 -19.10 14.88
N LYS A 201 15.54 -19.63 14.89
CA LYS A 201 14.53 -19.32 13.87
C LYS A 201 14.02 -17.89 13.96
N MET A 202 14.05 -17.28 15.15
CA MET A 202 13.68 -15.87 15.31
C MET A 202 14.60 -14.97 14.48
N ASP A 203 15.91 -15.22 14.54
CA ASP A 203 16.92 -14.46 13.79
C ASP A 203 16.77 -14.62 12.27
N SER A 204 16.54 -15.84 11.79
CA SER A 204 16.49 -16.12 10.34
C SER A 204 15.14 -15.85 9.70
N CYS A 205 14.04 -16.11 10.41
CA CYS A 205 12.69 -16.15 9.85
C CYS A 205 11.75 -15.12 10.47
N GLY A 206 12.11 -14.47 11.59
CA GLY A 206 11.24 -13.58 12.34
C GLY A 206 10.68 -12.42 11.51
N LEU A 207 11.52 -11.78 10.70
CA LEU A 207 11.08 -10.68 9.83
C LEU A 207 10.12 -11.15 8.73
N SER A 208 10.39 -12.32 8.14
CA SER A 208 9.51 -12.90 7.10
C SER A 208 8.14 -13.26 7.67
N ALA A 209 8.11 -13.90 8.83
CA ALA A 209 6.87 -14.23 9.54
C ALA A 209 6.08 -12.97 9.94
N LEU A 210 6.76 -11.93 10.45
CA LEU A 210 6.13 -10.65 10.76
C LEU A 210 5.47 -10.02 9.52
N ASN A 211 6.16 -10.04 8.37
CA ASN A 211 5.62 -9.48 7.13
C ASN A 211 4.40 -10.25 6.62
N LYS A 212 4.41 -11.58 6.65
CA LYS A 212 3.25 -12.40 6.29
C LYS A 212 2.06 -12.12 7.20
N LEU A 213 2.29 -12.13 8.51
CA LEU A 213 1.27 -11.82 9.50
C LEU A 213 0.69 -10.42 9.31
N ARG A 214 1.54 -9.43 9.01
CA ARG A 214 1.11 -8.07 8.70
C ARG A 214 0.21 -8.01 7.47
N ILE A 215 0.59 -8.68 6.37
CA ILE A 215 -0.23 -8.75 5.15
C ILE A 215 -1.59 -9.38 5.47
N GLY A 216 -1.62 -10.51 6.20
CA GLY A 216 -2.85 -11.17 6.61
C GLY A 216 -3.76 -10.27 7.45
N CYS A 217 -3.21 -9.62 8.48
CA CYS A 217 -3.97 -8.71 9.34
C CYS A 217 -4.54 -7.51 8.56
N ILE A 218 -3.79 -6.95 7.60
CA ILE A 218 -4.28 -5.85 6.76
C ILE A 218 -5.42 -6.32 5.86
N ARG A 219 -5.31 -7.52 5.25
CA ARG A 219 -6.36 -8.08 4.39
C ARG A 219 -7.66 -8.40 5.16
N CYS A 220 -7.56 -8.77 6.43
CA CYS A 220 -8.73 -9.01 7.29
C CYS A 220 -9.23 -7.75 8.01
N ALA A 221 -8.57 -6.60 7.89
CA ALA A 221 -8.92 -5.40 8.62
C ALA A 221 -10.36 -4.95 8.31
N GLY A 222 -11.19 -4.81 9.35
CA GLY A 222 -12.61 -4.46 9.22
C GLY A 222 -13.57 -5.64 9.13
N ASP A 223 -13.07 -6.88 8.99
CA ASP A 223 -13.87 -8.10 9.02
C ASP A 223 -13.53 -8.96 10.25
N ASP A 224 -14.22 -8.68 11.36
CA ASP A 224 -13.99 -9.34 12.64
C ASP A 224 -14.35 -10.83 12.65
N GLN A 225 -15.15 -11.29 11.68
CA GLN A 225 -15.51 -12.70 11.56
C GLN A 225 -14.31 -13.56 11.17
N LEU A 226 -13.39 -13.02 10.36
CA LEU A 226 -12.17 -13.73 9.96
C LEU A 226 -11.22 -13.92 11.14
N PHE A 227 -11.01 -12.86 11.94
CA PHE A 227 -10.24 -12.98 13.18
C PHE A 227 -10.90 -13.94 14.17
N SER A 228 -12.23 -13.95 14.24
CA SER A 228 -12.98 -14.83 15.15
C SER A 228 -12.80 -16.32 14.83
N GLN A 229 -12.56 -16.68 13.57
CA GLN A 229 -12.29 -18.07 13.16
C GLN A 229 -10.93 -18.57 13.67
N GLU A 230 -9.99 -17.66 13.89
CA GLU A 230 -8.61 -17.97 14.26
C GLU A 230 -8.29 -17.65 15.74
N LEU A 231 -9.31 -17.51 16.60
CA LEU A 231 -9.13 -17.09 18.01
C LEU A 231 -8.18 -17.98 18.80
N ASP A 232 -8.16 -19.28 18.52
CA ASP A 232 -7.31 -20.24 19.22
C ASP A 232 -5.81 -19.99 18.98
N ASN A 233 -5.47 -19.33 17.86
CA ASN A 233 -4.11 -18.98 17.50
C ASN A 233 -3.63 -17.66 18.12
N ALA A 234 -4.53 -16.84 18.66
CA ALA A 234 -4.21 -15.50 19.17
C ALA A 234 -3.09 -15.48 20.24
N PRO A 235 -3.09 -16.34 21.27
CA PRO A 235 -2.03 -16.32 22.28
C PRO A 235 -0.65 -16.63 21.71
N ARG A 236 -0.56 -17.52 20.71
CA ARG A 236 0.70 -17.89 20.08
C ARG A 236 1.26 -16.73 19.27
N VAL A 237 0.41 -16.07 18.49
CA VAL A 237 0.80 -14.89 17.71
C VAL A 237 1.27 -13.73 18.60
N PHE A 238 0.55 -13.42 19.69
CA PHE A 238 1.01 -12.38 20.63
C PHE A 238 2.35 -12.74 21.27
N ASN A 239 2.55 -14.00 21.67
CA ASN A 239 3.83 -14.45 22.21
C ASN A 239 4.97 -14.31 21.18
N PHE A 240 4.73 -14.64 19.91
CA PHE A 240 5.68 -14.43 18.83
C PHE A 240 6.04 -12.94 18.71
N LEU A 241 5.05 -12.04 18.59
CA LEU A 241 5.26 -10.60 18.44
C LEU A 241 6.05 -9.98 19.60
N LEU A 242 5.69 -10.34 20.84
CA LEU A 242 6.38 -9.85 22.04
C LEU A 242 7.82 -10.42 22.13
N SER A 243 8.03 -11.67 21.74
CA SER A 243 9.36 -12.28 21.73
C SER A 243 10.26 -11.67 20.64
N LEU A 244 9.69 -11.44 19.44
CA LEU A 244 10.38 -10.83 18.31
C LEU A 244 10.87 -9.44 18.67
N VAL A 245 10.03 -8.58 19.24
CA VAL A 245 10.44 -7.21 19.59
C VAL A 245 11.40 -7.15 20.78
N LYS A 246 11.33 -8.13 21.69
CA LYS A 246 12.28 -8.29 22.79
C LYS A 246 13.70 -8.58 22.27
N GLN A 247 13.81 -9.44 21.26
CA GLN A 247 15.09 -9.85 20.66
C GLN A 247 15.58 -8.85 19.62
N HIS A 248 14.67 -8.27 18.83
CA HIS A 248 14.96 -7.34 17.75
C HIS A 248 14.16 -6.04 17.92
N PRO A 249 14.61 -5.12 18.79
CA PRO A 249 13.95 -3.83 19.00
C PRO A 249 13.75 -3.00 17.72
N ALA A 250 14.59 -3.20 16.70
CA ALA A 250 14.47 -2.54 15.40
C ALA A 250 13.16 -2.85 14.66
N TYR A 251 12.49 -3.97 14.98
CA TYR A 251 11.23 -4.37 14.36
C TYR A 251 9.99 -3.82 15.08
N ILE A 252 10.16 -2.95 16.09
CA ILE A 252 9.07 -2.38 16.88
C ILE A 252 7.95 -1.78 16.02
N ASN A 253 8.28 -1.07 14.94
CA ASN A 253 7.27 -0.40 14.12
C ASN A 253 6.33 -1.41 13.43
N GLY A 254 6.88 -2.46 12.83
CA GLY A 254 6.08 -3.51 12.20
C GLY A 254 5.26 -4.32 13.22
N VAL A 255 5.85 -4.62 14.37
CA VAL A 255 5.14 -5.30 15.47
C VAL A 255 3.99 -4.45 16.01
N ALA A 256 4.22 -3.16 16.19
CA ALA A 256 3.22 -2.24 16.74
C ALA A 256 2.03 -2.05 15.78
N GLU A 257 2.27 -2.03 14.47
CA GLU A 257 1.23 -2.02 13.44
C GLU A 257 0.33 -3.26 13.51
N VAL A 258 0.95 -4.45 13.59
CA VAL A 258 0.20 -5.72 13.72
C VAL A 258 -0.59 -5.73 15.03
N ILE A 259 0.03 -5.39 16.15
CA ILE A 259 -0.67 -5.34 17.45
C ILE A 259 -1.85 -4.38 17.39
N ASN A 260 -1.73 -3.21 16.75
CA ASN A 260 -2.83 -2.27 16.62
C ASN A 260 -4.03 -2.89 15.86
N LEU A 261 -3.77 -3.56 14.74
CA LEU A 261 -4.80 -4.27 13.98
C LEU A 261 -5.46 -5.38 14.82
N LEU A 262 -4.67 -6.17 15.54
CA LEU A 262 -5.18 -7.23 16.42
C LEU A 262 -6.02 -6.66 17.57
N MET A 263 -5.63 -5.52 18.15
CA MET A 263 -6.39 -4.83 19.22
C MET A 263 -7.70 -4.22 18.74
N ALA A 264 -7.82 -3.96 17.43
CA ALA A 264 -9.05 -3.51 16.79
C ALA A 264 -10.02 -4.67 16.46
N SER A 265 -9.60 -5.93 16.66
CA SER A 265 -10.37 -7.15 16.37
C SER A 265 -10.84 -7.88 17.65
N SER A 266 -11.53 -9.01 17.46
CA SER A 266 -11.96 -9.95 18.49
C SER A 266 -10.81 -10.53 19.30
N TRP A 267 -9.59 -10.56 18.75
CA TRP A 267 -8.38 -11.01 19.45
C TRP A 267 -8.00 -10.12 20.64
N CYS A 268 -8.48 -8.88 20.69
CA CYS A 268 -8.34 -8.02 21.85
C CYS A 268 -8.83 -8.69 23.14
N ALA A 269 -10.01 -9.32 23.09
CA ALA A 269 -10.61 -9.93 24.28
C ALA A 269 -9.75 -11.10 24.80
N VAL A 270 -9.02 -11.79 23.91
CA VAL A 270 -8.07 -12.85 24.28
C VAL A 270 -6.88 -12.24 25.02
N PHE A 271 -6.32 -11.14 24.50
CA PHE A 271 -5.21 -10.43 25.13
C PHE A 271 -5.57 -9.88 26.53
N GLU A 272 -6.72 -9.21 26.66
CA GLU A 272 -7.18 -8.63 27.93
C GLU A 272 -7.45 -9.67 29.02
N LYS A 273 -7.81 -10.91 28.63
CA LYS A 273 -8.07 -12.01 29.57
C LYS A 273 -6.83 -12.85 29.89
N ASN A 274 -5.79 -12.78 29.07
CA ASN A 274 -4.60 -13.62 29.23
C ASN A 274 -3.51 -12.91 30.05
N GLN A 275 -3.44 -13.24 31.36
CA GLN A 275 -2.46 -12.64 32.29
C GLN A 275 -1.01 -12.89 31.87
N LEU A 276 -0.71 -14.05 31.29
CA LEU A 276 0.65 -14.39 30.86
C LEU A 276 1.14 -13.47 29.74
N LEU A 277 0.28 -13.14 28.77
CA LEU A 277 0.62 -12.18 27.72
C LEU A 277 0.87 -10.78 28.28
N GLN A 278 0.09 -10.36 29.27
CA GLN A 278 0.25 -9.06 29.92
C GLN A 278 1.54 -9.00 30.75
N GLU A 279 1.91 -10.08 31.43
CA GLU A 279 3.20 -10.20 32.12
C GLU A 279 4.36 -10.14 31.13
N ARG A 280 4.27 -10.86 30.00
CA ARG A 280 5.27 -10.80 28.94
C ARG A 280 5.42 -9.41 28.32
N LEU A 281 4.32 -8.68 28.17
CA LEU A 281 4.35 -7.27 27.78
C LEU A 281 5.11 -6.43 28.82
N ARG A 282 4.87 -6.63 30.12
CA ARG A 282 5.57 -5.91 31.21
C ARG A 282 7.04 -6.30 31.38
N GLU A 283 7.43 -7.48 30.91
CA GLU A 283 8.84 -7.90 30.87
C GLU A 283 9.65 -7.18 29.78
N LEU A 284 9.00 -6.53 28.81
CA LEU A 284 9.72 -5.77 27.79
C LEU A 284 10.45 -4.56 28.40
N PRO A 285 11.57 -4.12 27.80
CA PRO A 285 12.16 -2.81 28.10
C PRO A 285 11.11 -1.69 28.07
N LYS A 286 11.17 -0.77 29.05
CA LYS A 286 10.19 0.33 29.18
C LYS A 286 10.00 1.16 27.91
N PRO A 287 11.05 1.47 27.11
CA PRO A 287 10.87 2.15 25.83
C PRO A 287 9.97 1.36 24.86
N LEU A 288 10.11 0.04 24.79
CA LEU A 288 9.30 -0.79 23.90
C LEU A 288 7.85 -0.91 24.40
N GLN A 289 7.65 -1.04 25.72
CA GLN A 289 6.32 -0.97 26.32
C GLN A 289 5.62 0.34 25.97
N ALA A 290 6.32 1.47 26.12
CA ALA A 290 5.82 2.79 25.79
C ALA A 290 5.42 2.85 24.30
N SER A 291 6.28 2.40 23.38
CA SER A 291 5.98 2.42 21.94
C SER A 291 4.76 1.58 21.56
N LEU A 292 4.60 0.39 22.15
CA LEU A 292 3.42 -0.45 21.94
C LEU A 292 2.15 0.17 22.57
N GLY A 293 2.28 0.72 23.77
CA GLY A 293 1.18 1.41 24.46
C GLY A 293 0.72 2.67 23.74
N LEU A 294 1.61 3.36 23.03
CA LEU A 294 1.24 4.52 22.21
C LEU A 294 0.24 4.15 21.10
N GLN A 295 0.34 2.94 20.53
CA GLN A 295 -0.50 2.54 19.41
C GLN A 295 -1.93 2.14 19.83
N SER A 296 -2.12 1.68 21.07
CA SER A 296 -3.42 1.16 21.50
C SER A 296 -3.69 1.45 22.97
N SER A 297 -4.82 2.10 23.26
CA SER A 297 -5.28 2.38 24.62
C SER A 297 -5.47 1.12 25.46
N LYS A 298 -5.81 0.00 24.81
CA LYS A 298 -5.93 -1.32 25.43
C LYS A 298 -4.58 -1.84 25.90
N VAL A 299 -3.55 -1.76 25.04
CA VAL A 299 -2.17 -2.09 25.43
C VAL A 299 -1.67 -1.17 26.53
N LEU A 300 -1.94 0.14 26.41
CA LEU A 300 -1.57 1.16 27.41
C LEU A 300 -2.12 0.87 28.81
N ALA A 301 -3.27 0.22 28.91
CA ALA A 301 -3.87 -0.16 30.19
C ALA A 301 -3.04 -1.24 30.93
N HIS A 302 -2.26 -2.04 30.20
CA HIS A 302 -1.55 -3.21 30.74
C HIS A 302 -0.02 -3.04 30.88
N ILE A 303 0.57 -1.95 30.36
CA ILE A 303 2.00 -1.65 30.54
C ILE A 303 2.32 -1.08 31.93
N ASP A 304 3.60 -1.11 32.30
CA ASP A 304 4.05 -0.61 33.60
C ASP A 304 3.89 0.91 33.77
N ALA A 305 3.75 1.33 35.04
CA ALA A 305 3.64 2.74 35.41
C ALA A 305 4.83 3.58 34.90
N ASP A 306 6.03 3.01 34.86
CA ASP A 306 7.24 3.71 34.38
C ASP A 306 7.17 3.96 32.88
N ALA A 307 6.74 2.98 32.09
CA ALA A 307 6.55 3.14 30.65
C ALA A 307 5.45 4.18 30.34
N ARG A 308 4.36 4.22 31.14
CA ARG A 308 3.33 5.27 31.04
C ARG A 308 3.90 6.66 31.37
N ARG A 309 4.78 6.77 32.37
CA ARG A 309 5.45 8.03 32.70
C ARG A 309 6.35 8.51 31.57
N MET A 310 7.10 7.60 30.93
CA MET A 310 7.93 7.92 29.75
C MET A 310 7.08 8.47 28.59
N LEU A 311 5.91 7.87 28.35
CA LEU A 311 4.96 8.39 27.35
C LEU A 311 4.48 9.79 27.67
N ALA A 312 4.05 10.03 28.92
CA ALA A 312 3.56 11.33 29.36
C ALA A 312 4.65 12.42 29.31
N ALA A 313 5.92 12.04 29.50
CA ALA A 313 7.07 12.93 29.40
C ALA A 313 7.54 13.16 27.94
N GLY A 314 7.00 12.42 26.96
CA GLY A 314 7.41 12.52 25.56
C GLY A 314 8.79 11.94 25.25
N GLU A 315 9.34 11.13 26.17
CA GLU A 315 10.70 10.55 26.11
C GLU A 315 10.84 9.37 25.12
N VAL A 316 9.78 9.04 24.40
CA VAL A 316 9.82 8.03 23.34
C VAL A 316 10.58 8.61 22.14
N SER A 317 11.49 7.82 21.55
CA SER A 317 12.25 8.22 20.36
C SER A 317 11.31 8.69 19.24
N ASP A 318 11.69 9.73 18.50
CA ASP A 318 10.88 10.25 17.40
C ASP A 318 10.66 9.21 16.31
N ASP A 319 11.62 8.32 16.06
CA ASP A 319 11.49 7.19 15.14
C ASP A 319 10.35 6.24 15.51
N MET A 320 10.07 6.12 16.81
CA MET A 320 8.97 5.30 17.34
C MET A 320 7.64 6.06 17.33
N LYS A 321 7.68 7.40 17.40
CA LYS A 321 6.48 8.25 17.23
C LYS A 321 6.02 8.28 15.77
N THR A 322 6.94 8.23 14.80
CA THR A 322 6.59 8.24 13.37
C THR A 322 5.88 6.97 12.89
N ALA A 323 5.96 5.87 13.64
CA ALA A 323 5.15 4.67 13.39
C ALA A 323 3.65 4.89 13.65
N PHE A 324 3.30 5.97 14.34
CA PHE A 324 1.95 6.47 14.50
C PHE A 324 1.46 7.06 13.17
N LEU A 325 1.26 6.21 12.17
CA LEU A 325 0.53 6.61 10.97
C LEU A 325 -0.96 6.59 11.31
N PRO A 326 -1.67 7.73 11.21
CA PRO A 326 -3.14 7.78 11.26
C PRO A 326 -3.83 6.98 10.14
N CYS A 327 -3.03 6.34 9.27
CA CYS A 327 -3.44 5.90 7.95
C CYS A 327 -4.38 4.69 7.97
N LEU A 328 -4.31 3.79 8.97
CA LEU A 328 -5.17 2.61 8.96
C LEU A 328 -6.54 2.85 9.59
N THR A 329 -6.68 3.69 10.61
CA THR A 329 -8.01 3.99 11.17
C THR A 329 -8.86 4.79 10.20
N ASP A 330 -8.27 5.71 9.43
CA ASP A 330 -8.99 6.49 8.42
C ASP A 330 -9.32 5.65 7.16
N LEU A 331 -8.40 4.79 6.70
CA LEU A 331 -8.68 3.86 5.59
C LEU A 331 -9.71 2.77 5.96
N VAL A 332 -9.68 2.25 7.19
CA VAL A 332 -10.68 1.27 7.66
C VAL A 332 -12.03 1.95 7.86
N THR A 333 -12.08 3.17 8.40
CA THR A 333 -13.36 3.90 8.52
C THR A 333 -13.93 4.34 7.17
N GLU A 334 -13.11 4.69 6.17
CA GLU A 334 -13.57 4.97 4.80
C GLU A 334 -13.98 3.70 4.03
N SER A 335 -13.20 2.62 4.12
CA SER A 335 -13.48 1.35 3.44
C SER A 335 -14.68 0.60 4.04
N VAL A 336 -14.99 0.79 5.33
CA VAL A 336 -16.20 0.23 5.98
C VAL A 336 -17.42 1.16 5.79
N ARG A 337 -17.24 2.47 5.57
CA ARG A 337 -18.36 3.38 5.24
C ARG A 337 -18.93 3.11 3.85
N ALA A 338 -18.09 2.84 2.85
CA ALA A 338 -18.55 2.71 1.46
C ALA A 338 -19.61 1.60 1.25
N PRO A 339 -19.51 0.40 1.86
CA PRO A 339 -20.53 -0.65 1.74
C PRO A 339 -21.79 -0.37 2.57
N ILE A 340 -21.67 0.22 3.77
CA ILE A 340 -22.81 0.46 4.67
C ILE A 340 -23.76 1.50 4.08
N THR A 341 -23.23 2.55 3.42
CA THR A 341 -24.07 3.55 2.74
C THR A 341 -24.78 2.97 1.52
N GLN A 342 -24.13 2.10 0.74
CA GLN A 342 -24.78 1.41 -0.39
C GLN A 342 -25.86 0.42 0.05
N VAL A 343 -25.69 -0.28 1.17
CA VAL A 343 -26.71 -1.19 1.72
C VAL A 343 -27.87 -0.39 2.33
N ALA A 344 -27.60 0.74 2.98
CA ALA A 344 -28.64 1.63 3.52
C ALA A 344 -29.49 2.28 2.40
N ASP A 345 -28.88 2.75 1.31
CA ASP A 345 -29.59 3.29 0.14
C ASP A 345 -30.38 2.21 -0.59
N ARG A 346 -29.86 0.98 -0.67
CA ARG A 346 -30.57 -0.17 -1.26
C ARG A 346 -31.75 -0.62 -0.41
N MET A 347 -31.66 -0.51 0.92
CA MET A 347 -32.79 -0.77 1.83
C MET A 347 -33.85 0.33 1.83
N GLN A 348 -33.49 1.60 1.57
CA GLN A 348 -34.45 2.70 1.43
C GLN A 348 -35.18 2.65 0.08
N SER A 349 -34.53 2.18 -0.99
CA SER A 349 -35.15 2.01 -2.31
C SER A 349 -36.27 0.94 -2.34
N ILE A 350 -36.17 -0.09 -1.48
CA ILE A 350 -37.17 -1.17 -1.40
C ILE A 350 -38.46 -0.74 -0.67
N ARG A 351 -38.45 0.38 0.08
CA ARG A 351 -39.60 0.85 0.88
C ARG A 351 -40.43 1.98 0.26
N ALA A 352 -40.24 2.33 -1.02
CA ALA A 352 -41.13 3.31 -1.67
C ALA A 352 -42.51 2.67 -1.97
N PRO A 353 -43.62 3.14 -1.37
CA PRO A 353 -44.95 2.62 -1.68
C PRO A 353 -45.37 3.04 -3.09
N ARG A 354 -45.78 2.08 -3.92
CA ARG A 354 -46.43 2.32 -5.21
C ARG A 354 -47.73 3.09 -4.98
N THR A 355 -47.72 4.41 -5.18
CA THR A 355 -48.95 5.19 -5.30
C THR A 355 -49.62 4.85 -6.61
N SER A 356 -50.69 4.05 -6.52
CA SER A 356 -51.64 3.77 -7.60
C SER A 356 -52.38 5.06 -7.99
N GLY A 357 -52.04 5.62 -9.15
CA GLY A 357 -52.79 6.70 -9.79
C GLY A 357 -54.06 6.16 -10.44
N GLY A 358 -55.17 6.13 -9.70
CA GLY A 358 -56.52 5.98 -10.25
C GLY A 358 -57.03 7.32 -10.77
N GLY A 359 -57.00 7.51 -12.09
CA GLY A 359 -57.62 8.67 -12.75
C GLY A 359 -59.05 8.34 -13.14
N TYR A 360 -60.03 8.94 -12.47
CA TYR A 360 -61.42 9.03 -12.94
C TYR A 360 -61.61 10.32 -13.76
N PRO A 361 -62.36 10.29 -14.88
CA PRO A 361 -62.65 11.47 -15.67
C PRO A 361 -63.91 12.16 -15.13
N HIS A 362 -63.82 13.46 -14.84
CA HIS A 362 -65.02 14.28 -14.63
C HIS A 362 -65.15 15.30 -15.76
N ALA A 363 -66.19 15.10 -16.55
CA ALA A 363 -66.75 16.05 -17.49
C ALA A 363 -67.57 17.13 -16.77
N ARG A 364 -67.43 18.39 -17.21
CA ARG A 364 -68.50 19.39 -17.46
C ARG A 364 -67.80 20.67 -17.97
N ALA A 365 -68.12 21.13 -19.19
CA ALA A 365 -69.19 22.08 -19.52
C ALA A 365 -69.04 23.41 -18.78
N GLN A 366 -69.22 24.60 -19.34
CA GLN A 366 -69.50 25.10 -20.68
C GLN A 366 -69.43 26.63 -20.47
N GLN A 367 -68.78 27.39 -21.34
CA GLN A 367 -69.21 28.76 -21.64
C GLN A 367 -69.07 28.99 -23.15
N PHE A 368 -70.22 29.33 -23.73
CA PHE A 368 -70.57 29.66 -25.12
C PHE A 368 -70.87 28.51 -26.08
#